data_AF-A0A7J8BLU5-F1
#
_entry.id   AF-A0A7J8BLU5-F1
#
_cell.length_a   1.000
_cell.length_b   1.000
_cell.length_c   1.000
_cell.angle_alpha   90.00
_cell.angle_beta   90.00
_cell.angle_gamma   90.00
#
_symmetry.space_group_name_H-M   'P 1'
#
loop_
_entity.id
_entity.type
_entity.pdbx_description
1 polymer ?
#
loop_
_entity_poly.entity_id
_entity_poly.type
_entity_poly.pdbx_seq_one_letter_code
_entity_poly.pdbx_strand_id
1 'polypeptide(L)'
;MADEKDKESSEIVVAELHRKIKEAFEVFDHESNNTVDVREVGTVIRSLGCCPNEGELHDLIAEVEEEEPTGYIRFEKFLPVMTNILLERRYRPIPEDILLRAFEVLDSAKRGFLSKEELVRYMTEEDRRTEAQRG
;
A
#
# COMPACT_ATOMS: atom_id res chain seq x y z
N MET A 1 -28.69 1.45 -24.46
CA MET A 1 -28.94 0.14 -23.81
C MET A 1 -27.66 -0.64 -23.50
N ALA A 2 -26.71 -0.87 -24.43
CA ALA A 2 -25.42 -1.49 -24.08
C ALA A 2 -24.51 -0.52 -23.28
N ASP A 3 -24.37 0.73 -23.73
CA ASP A 3 -23.58 1.76 -23.03
C ASP A 3 -24.12 2.14 -21.65
N GLU A 4 -25.43 2.02 -21.41
CA GLU A 4 -26.03 2.30 -20.09
C GLU A 4 -25.71 1.20 -19.08
N LYS A 5 -25.65 -0.06 -19.52
CA LYS A 5 -25.32 -1.20 -18.66
C LYS A 5 -23.86 -1.20 -18.20
N ASP A 6 -22.94 -0.82 -19.10
CA ASP A 6 -21.52 -0.72 -18.75
C ASP A 6 -21.25 0.48 -17.83
N LYS A 7 -21.96 1.59 -18.03
CA LYS A 7 -21.89 2.76 -17.16
C LYS A 7 -22.45 2.48 -15.77
N GLU A 8 -23.63 1.87 -15.68
CA GLU A 8 -24.27 1.49 -14.40
C GLU A 8 -23.40 0.48 -13.61
N SER A 9 -22.77 -0.47 -14.31
CA SER A 9 -21.83 -1.42 -13.70
C SER A 9 -20.58 -0.72 -13.15
N SER A 10 -20.05 0.28 -13.87
CA SER A 10 -18.89 1.07 -13.41
C SER A 10 -19.21 1.95 -12.20
N GLU A 11 -20.40 2.56 -12.16
CA GLU A 11 -20.83 3.39 -11.02
C GLU A 11 -20.98 2.56 -9.73
N ILE A 12 -21.51 1.33 -9.83
CA ILE A 12 -21.60 0.40 -8.71
C ILE A 12 -20.21 0.01 -8.19
N VAL A 13 -19.25 -0.24 -9.08
CA VAL A 13 -17.87 -0.57 -8.69
C VAL A 13 -17.22 0.60 -7.95
N VAL A 14 -17.37 1.82 -8.45
CA VAL A 14 -16.81 3.02 -7.81
C VAL A 14 -17.44 3.27 -6.43
N ALA A 15 -18.76 3.11 -6.30
CA ALA A 15 -19.43 3.26 -5.02
C ALA A 15 -18.91 2.25 -3.97
N GLU A 16 -18.69 1.00 -4.37
CA GLU A 16 -18.14 -0.03 -3.51
C GLU A 16 -16.66 0.25 -3.13
N LEU A 17 -15.86 0.80 -4.05
CA LEU A 17 -14.51 1.26 -3.74
C LEU A 17 -14.53 2.41 -2.73
N HIS A 18 -15.39 3.41 -2.92
CA HIS A 18 -15.52 4.53 -2.00
C HIS A 18 -15.90 4.05 -0.59
N ARG A 19 -16.83 3.08 -0.49
CA ARG A 19 -17.20 2.46 0.79
C ARG A 19 -15.99 1.82 1.47
N LYS A 20 -15.21 1.00 0.74
CA LYS A 20 -14.01 0.35 1.28
C LYS A 20 -12.94 1.36 1.70
N ILE A 21 -12.70 2.38 0.88
CA ILE A 21 -11.74 3.46 1.18
C ILE A 21 -12.17 4.18 2.45
N LYS A 22 -13.47 4.51 2.59
CA LYS A 22 -13.99 5.17 3.77
C LYS A 22 -13.83 4.31 5.02
N GLU A 23 -14.23 3.05 4.97
CA GLU A 23 -14.11 2.11 6.09
C GLU A 23 -12.64 1.95 6.53
N ALA A 24 -11.71 1.80 5.58
CA ALA A 24 -10.29 1.70 5.90
C ALA A 24 -9.75 2.99 6.54
N PHE A 25 -10.18 4.15 6.08
CA PHE A 25 -9.76 5.45 6.61
C PHE A 25 -10.30 5.70 8.02
N GLU A 26 -11.58 5.38 8.27
CA GLU A 26 -12.22 5.56 9.58
C GLU A 26 -11.58 4.74 10.70
N VAL A 27 -10.93 3.60 10.38
CA VAL A 27 -10.16 2.83 11.38
C VAL A 27 -9.02 3.65 11.99
N PHE A 28 -8.46 4.60 11.25
CA PHE A 28 -7.31 5.43 11.68
C PHE A 28 -7.71 6.88 11.98
N ASP A 29 -8.96 7.27 11.71
CA ASP A 29 -9.50 8.57 12.11
C ASP A 29 -9.91 8.54 13.59
N HIS A 30 -8.92 8.58 14.47
CA HIS A 30 -9.10 8.47 15.92
C HIS A 30 -10.03 9.54 16.51
N GLU A 31 -10.11 10.70 15.87
CA GLU A 31 -10.92 11.84 16.31
C GLU A 31 -12.28 11.93 15.62
N SER A 32 -12.58 11.04 14.67
CA SER A 32 -13.79 11.07 13.84
C SER A 32 -14.02 12.43 13.16
N ASN A 33 -12.93 13.07 12.74
CA ASN A 33 -12.93 14.42 12.16
C ASN A 33 -12.60 14.42 10.65
N ASN A 34 -12.59 13.24 10.02
CA ASN A 34 -12.20 12.99 8.64
C ASN A 34 -10.73 13.31 8.32
N THR A 35 -9.85 13.18 9.31
CA THR A 35 -8.41 13.31 9.11
C THR A 35 -7.64 12.12 9.69
N VAL A 36 -6.50 11.81 9.10
CA VAL A 36 -5.58 10.76 9.57
C VAL A 36 -4.18 11.35 9.63
N ASP A 37 -3.40 10.94 10.63
CA ASP A 37 -2.01 11.35 10.76
C ASP A 37 -1.21 10.87 9.53
N VAL A 38 -0.35 11.72 8.97
CA VAL A 38 0.47 11.39 7.80
C VAL A 38 1.28 10.10 7.98
N ARG A 39 1.69 9.78 9.21
CA ARG A 39 2.44 8.56 9.56
C ARG A 39 1.62 7.28 9.44
N GLU A 40 0.29 7.38 9.49
CA GLU A 40 -0.64 6.25 9.44
C GLU A 40 -1.13 5.96 8.01
N VAL A 41 -0.94 6.89 7.07
CA VAL A 41 -1.39 6.79 5.67
C VAL A 41 -0.88 5.52 5.00
N GLY A 42 0.38 5.16 5.22
CA GLY A 42 0.94 3.91 4.68
C GLY A 42 0.19 2.66 5.17
N THR A 43 -0.28 2.67 6.41
CA THR A 43 -1.05 1.56 6.97
C THR A 43 -2.46 1.51 6.39
N VAL A 44 -3.11 2.67 6.17
CA VAL A 44 -4.41 2.77 5.48
C VAL A 44 -4.31 2.22 4.05
N ILE A 45 -3.29 2.59 3.29
CA ILE A 45 -3.10 2.11 1.92
C ILE A 45 -2.86 0.59 1.90
N ARG A 46 -2.08 0.08 2.86
CA ARG A 46 -1.84 -1.36 2.99
C ARG A 46 -3.07 -2.15 3.42
N SER A 47 -3.96 -1.59 4.24
CA SER A 47 -5.23 -2.26 4.60
C SER A 47 -6.20 -2.36 3.41
N LEU A 48 -6.06 -1.47 2.42
CA LEU A 48 -6.76 -1.53 1.13
C LEU A 48 -6.14 -2.54 0.13
N GLY A 49 -5.12 -3.30 0.55
CA GLY A 49 -4.49 -4.34 -0.25
C GLY A 49 -3.43 -3.83 -1.24
N CYS A 50 -2.98 -2.58 -1.08
CA CYS A 50 -1.89 -2.01 -1.87
C CYS A 50 -0.56 -2.12 -1.13
N CYS A 51 0.54 -2.38 -1.83
CA CYS A 51 1.88 -2.53 -1.25
C CYS A 51 2.88 -1.58 -1.93
N PRO A 52 2.73 -0.24 -1.78
CA PRO A 52 3.72 0.69 -2.28
C PRO A 52 5.05 0.52 -1.54
N ASN A 53 6.16 0.73 -2.23
CA ASN A 53 7.45 0.89 -1.58
C ASN A 53 7.55 2.28 -0.91
N GLU A 54 8.62 2.52 -0.14
CA GLU A 54 8.76 3.76 0.64
C GLU A 54 8.78 5.03 -0.22
N GLY A 55 9.44 5.00 -1.38
CA GLY A 55 9.45 6.13 -2.31
C GLY A 55 8.08 6.39 -2.93
N GLU A 56 7.39 5.34 -3.37
CA GLU A 56 6.02 5.43 -3.91
C GLU A 56 5.02 5.94 -2.86
N LEU A 57 5.18 5.53 -1.61
CA LEU A 57 4.36 6.00 -0.50
C LEU A 57 4.61 7.50 -0.24
N HIS A 58 5.87 7.93 -0.24
CA HIS A 58 6.23 9.33 -0.09
C HIS A 58 5.62 10.18 -1.22
N ASP A 59 5.71 9.73 -2.46
CA ASP A 59 5.12 10.43 -3.62
C ASP A 59 3.59 10.54 -3.49
N LEU A 60 2.93 9.46 -3.04
CA LEU A 60 1.48 9.47 -2.81
C LEU A 60 1.10 10.44 -1.68
N ILE A 61 1.84 10.44 -0.57
CA ILE A 61 1.63 11.37 0.54
C ILE A 61 1.72 12.81 0.04
N ALA A 62 2.75 13.13 -0.76
CA ALA A 62 2.91 14.45 -1.35
C ALA A 62 1.76 14.84 -2.30
N GLU A 63 1.13 13.87 -2.98
CA GLU A 63 -0.03 14.10 -3.84
C GLU A 63 -1.31 14.42 -3.05
N VAL A 64 -1.50 13.80 -1.88
CA VAL A 64 -2.71 13.97 -1.05
C VAL A 64 -2.57 15.06 0.02
N GLU A 65 -1.36 15.53 0.29
CA GLU A 65 -1.10 16.59 1.26
C GLU A 65 -1.63 17.95 0.77
N GLU A 66 -1.85 18.86 1.72
CA GLU A 66 -2.22 20.24 1.44
C GLU A 66 -1.00 21.07 1.06
N GLU A 67 -1.20 22.23 0.41
CA GLU A 67 -0.09 23.14 0.06
C GLU A 67 0.74 23.53 1.29
N GLU A 68 0.07 23.65 2.45
CA GLU A 68 0.70 23.80 3.75
C GLU A 68 0.62 22.49 4.53
N PRO A 69 1.75 21.82 4.82
CA PRO A 69 1.75 20.53 5.49
C PRO A 69 1.27 20.68 6.93
N THR A 70 0.13 20.06 7.24
CA THR A 70 -0.49 20.11 8.57
C THR A 70 -0.06 18.95 9.47
N GLY A 71 0.61 17.94 8.90
CA GLY A 71 0.84 16.65 9.56
C GLY A 71 -0.36 15.69 9.48
N TYR A 72 -1.47 16.12 8.88
CA TYR A 72 -2.69 15.35 8.72
C TYR A 72 -3.14 15.35 7.25
N ILE A 73 -3.68 14.22 6.81
CA ILE A 73 -4.32 14.06 5.50
C ILE A 73 -5.83 14.07 5.69
N ARG A 74 -6.53 14.91 4.91
CA ARG A 74 -7.99 14.97 4.91
C ARG A 74 -8.57 13.89 3.99
N PHE A 75 -9.67 13.28 4.40
CA PHE A 75 -10.35 12.25 3.61
C PHE A 75 -10.72 12.72 2.19
N GLU A 76 -11.14 13.98 2.05
CA GLU A 76 -11.53 14.57 0.76
C GLU A 76 -10.39 14.61 -0.27
N LYS A 77 -9.13 14.70 0.19
CA LYS A 77 -7.93 14.67 -0.66
C LYS A 77 -7.48 13.24 -0.94
N PHE A 78 -7.61 12.37 0.06
CA PHE A 78 -7.22 10.97 -0.05
C PHE A 78 -8.13 10.17 -1.00
N LEU A 79 -9.45 10.35 -0.88
CA LEU A 79 -10.44 9.57 -1.63
C LEU A 79 -10.21 9.56 -3.16
N PRO A 80 -10.11 10.70 -3.87
CA PRO A 80 -9.96 10.68 -5.33
C PRO A 80 -8.66 9.99 -5.79
N VAL A 81 -7.55 10.23 -5.09
CA VAL A 81 -6.25 9.62 -5.41
C VAL A 81 -6.31 8.10 -5.20
N MET A 82 -6.84 7.67 -4.05
CA MET A 82 -6.96 6.26 -3.72
C MET A 82 -7.94 5.52 -4.64
N THR A 83 -9.05 6.16 -5.02
CA THR A 83 -9.98 5.63 -6.02
C THR A 83 -9.26 5.36 -7.35
N ASN A 84 -8.44 6.30 -7.82
CA ASN A 84 -7.70 6.11 -9.07
C ASN A 84 -6.70 4.95 -8.96
N ILE A 85 -5.95 4.88 -7.87
CA ILE A 85 -4.98 3.79 -7.61
C ILE A 85 -5.66 2.42 -7.65
N LEU A 86 -6.84 2.27 -7.03
CA LEU A 86 -7.57 1.00 -7.01
C LEU A 86 -8.17 0.63 -8.37
N LEU A 87 -8.69 1.61 -9.12
CA LEU A 87 -9.21 1.40 -10.48
C LEU A 87 -8.09 0.99 -11.45
N GLU A 88 -6.94 1.67 -11.37
CA GLU A 88 -5.75 1.38 -12.20
C GLU A 88 -4.97 0.15 -11.70
N ARG A 89 -5.34 -0.42 -10.54
CA ARG A 89 -4.65 -1.55 -9.90
C ARG A 89 -3.16 -1.28 -9.71
N ARG A 90 -2.81 -0.07 -9.27
CA ARG A 90 -1.44 0.30 -8.89
C ARG A 90 -1.07 -0.34 -7.55
N TYR A 91 0.23 -0.50 -7.31
CA TYR A 91 0.80 -1.06 -6.07
C TYR A 91 0.25 -2.45 -5.70
N ARG A 92 -0.01 -3.31 -6.69
CA ARG A 92 -0.47 -4.67 -6.40
C ARG A 92 0.57 -5.43 -5.58
N PRO A 93 0.13 -6.31 -4.66
CA PRO A 93 1.03 -7.21 -3.97
C PRO A 93 1.85 -8.03 -4.95
N ILE A 94 3.08 -8.36 -4.54
CA ILE A 94 3.94 -9.25 -5.31
C ILE A 94 3.21 -10.60 -5.47
N PRO A 95 3.13 -11.16 -6.69
CA PRO A 95 2.53 -12.47 -6.92
C PRO A 95 3.11 -13.54 -5.99
N GLU A 96 2.23 -14.42 -5.49
CA GLU A 96 2.59 -15.44 -4.49
C GLU A 96 3.72 -16.37 -4.98
N ASP A 97 3.73 -16.72 -6.28
CA ASP A 97 4.76 -17.56 -6.88
C ASP A 97 6.15 -16.89 -6.91
N ILE A 98 6.18 -15.56 -7.01
CA ILE A 98 7.43 -14.80 -6.95
C ILE A 98 7.90 -14.70 -5.49
N LEU A 99 6.97 -14.42 -4.57
CA LEU A 99 7.28 -14.35 -3.14
C LEU A 99 7.78 -15.70 -2.61
N LEU A 100 7.15 -16.80 -3.00
CA LEU A 100 7.56 -18.15 -2.64
C LEU A 100 8.97 -18.46 -3.16
N ARG A 101 9.26 -18.13 -4.42
CA ARG A 101 10.61 -18.33 -4.99
C ARG A 101 11.66 -17.48 -4.26
N ALA A 102 11.34 -16.23 -3.91
CA ALA A 102 12.23 -15.38 -3.13
C ALA A 102 12.50 -15.98 -1.74
N PHE A 103 11.47 -16.54 -1.11
CA PHE A 103 11.59 -17.24 0.17
C PHE A 103 12.47 -18.50 0.07
N GLU A 104 12.29 -19.31 -0.98
CA GLU A 104 13.09 -20.52 -1.23
C GLU A 104 14.59 -20.23 -1.41
N VAL A 105 14.95 -19.04 -1.92
CA VAL A 105 16.36 -18.60 -2.00
C VAL A 105 16.95 -18.41 -0.60
N LEU A 106 16.16 -17.91 0.36
CA LEU A 106 16.59 -17.71 1.74
C LEU A 106 16.59 -19.03 2.55
N ASP A 107 15.63 -19.91 2.29
CA ASP A 107 15.53 -21.24 2.90
C ASP A 107 16.30 -22.31 2.10
N SER A 108 17.62 -22.15 2.05
CA SER A 108 18.53 -23.08 1.36
C SER A 108 18.42 -24.53 1.85
N ALA A 109 17.99 -24.73 3.09
CA ALA A 109 17.80 -26.04 3.71
C ALA A 109 16.45 -26.69 3.36
N LYS A 110 15.55 -25.97 2.66
CA LYS A 110 14.20 -26.42 2.26
C LYS A 110 13.35 -26.91 3.44
N ARG A 111 13.41 -26.18 4.54
CA ARG A 111 12.67 -26.50 5.77
C ARG A 111 11.21 -26.05 5.69
N GLY A 112 10.88 -25.12 4.78
CA GLY A 112 9.58 -24.48 4.66
C GLY A 112 9.36 -23.33 5.65
N PHE A 113 10.38 -22.93 6.40
CA PHE A 113 10.32 -21.83 7.36
C PHE A 113 11.70 -21.19 7.58
N LEU A 114 11.74 -19.90 7.88
CA LEU A 114 12.93 -19.18 8.34
C LEU A 114 12.83 -18.97 9.85
N SER A 115 13.91 -19.25 10.58
CA SER A 115 14.02 -18.88 11.98
C SER A 115 14.15 -17.36 12.13
N LYS A 116 13.84 -16.86 13.32
CA LYS A 116 14.04 -15.44 13.64
C LYS A 116 15.49 -15.03 13.41
N GLU A 117 16.43 -15.86 13.80
CA GLU A 117 17.87 -15.62 13.68
C GLU A 117 18.29 -15.56 12.21
N GLU A 118 17.76 -16.45 11.37
CA GLU A 118 18.00 -16.46 9.92
C GLU A 118 17.46 -15.18 9.27
N LEU A 119 16.22 -14.80 9.60
CA LEU A 119 15.61 -13.58 9.07
C LEU A 119 16.39 -12.32 9.50
N VAL A 120 16.73 -12.19 10.79
CA VAL A 120 17.52 -11.06 11.30
C VAL A 120 18.87 -10.98 10.60
N ARG A 121 19.55 -12.12 10.43
CA ARG A 121 20.83 -12.18 9.72
C ARG A 121 20.69 -11.65 8.29
N TYR A 122 19.70 -12.15 7.53
CA TYR A 122 19.47 -11.68 6.17
C TYR A 122 19.17 -10.19 6.10
N MET A 123 18.31 -9.69 6.99
CA MET A 123 17.91 -8.27 7.02
C MET A 123 19.01 -7.31 7.48
N THR A 124 20.07 -7.78 8.16
CA THR A 124 21.11 -6.91 8.73
C THR A 124 22.48 -7.06 8.07
N GLU A 125 22.79 -8.24 7.52
CA GLU A 125 24.10 -8.54 6.93
C GLU A 125 24.10 -8.43 5.40
N GLU A 126 23.00 -8.78 4.72
CA GLU A 126 22.97 -8.83 3.25
C GLU A 126 22.54 -7.51 2.59
N ASP A 127 21.84 -6.62 3.32
CA ASP A 127 21.51 -5.27 2.84
C ASP A 127 22.79 -4.41 2.65
N ARG A 128 23.87 -4.74 3.38
CA ARG A 128 25.17 -4.07 3.24
C ARG A 128 26.02 -4.57 2.06
N ARG A 129 25.73 -5.74 1.50
CA ARG A 129 26.54 -6.31 0.41
C ARG A 129 26.19 -5.72 -0.95
N THR A 130 24.95 -5.30 -1.16
CA THR A 130 24.49 -4.64 -2.39
C THR A 130 25.00 -3.20 -2.49
N GLU A 131 25.19 -2.49 -1.37
CA GLU A 131 25.83 -1.17 -1.35
C GLU A 131 27.34 -1.24 -1.58
N ALA A 132 28.03 -2.26 -1.05
CA ALA A 132 29.49 -2.40 -1.15
C ALA A 132 30.01 -2.80 -2.55
N GLN A 133 29.12 -3.14 -3.50
CA GLN A 133 29.49 -3.49 -4.88
C GLN A 133 29.18 -2.39 -5.91
N ARG A 134 28.71 -1.22 -5.46
CA ARG A 134 28.50 -0.03 -6.31
C ARG A 134 29.58 1.06 -6.18
N GLY A 135 30.69 0.76 -5.50
CA GLY A 135 31.88 1.63 -5.39
C GLY A 135 32.89 1.38 -6.49
#